data_AF-A0A945YFK9-F1
#
_entry.id   AF-A0A945YFK9-F1
#
_cell.length_a   1.000
_cell.length_b   1.000
_cell.length_c   1.000
_cell.angle_alpha   90.00
_cell.angle_beta   90.00
_cell.angle_gamma   90.00
#
_symmetry.space_group_name_H-M   'P 1'
#
loop_
_entity.id
_entity.type
_entity.pdbx_description
1 polymer ?
#
loop_
_entity_poly.entity_id
_entity_poly.type
_entity_poly.pdbx_seq_one_letter_code
_entity_poly.pdbx_strand_id
1 'polypeptide(L)'
;PDSSYAGVYQATLDFCRQNGALDPTTMGSVPNVGLMAQKAEEYGSHDKTFEAPAAGTIRIVDGNGNALTEHTVDAGDIWRACQTKDEPIRDWVKLAVKRARATGVPTVFWLDETRAHDAQILLKVKTYLQDHDTSGLDIKVLAPAEACAFSLARIKDGLDTISVTGNVLRDYLTDLFPILEVGTSAKMLSIVPLMNGGGLFETGAGGSAPKHVQQFEAENYLRWDSLGEFLALAVSLEHLSETQDNPRAKVLASTLDQATGRLLQENKSPTRRLGGIDNRGSQYYLASFWAEALAQQNEDAELKTQFSPISVQLSTAEDAVVAELNGVQGSAVDVGGYFQPDEAKATAAMRPSSTFNAIIDAI
;
A
#
# COMPACT_ATOMS: atom_id res chain seq x y z
N PRO A 1 -17.21 0.31 20.12
CA PRO A 1 -17.26 -0.44 21.40
C PRO A 1 -16.03 -0.15 22.23
N ASP A 2 -14.86 -0.60 21.76
CA ASP A 2 -13.58 -0.15 22.30
C ASP A 2 -13.28 1.31 21.90
N SER A 3 -12.59 2.04 22.78
CA SER A 3 -12.29 3.47 22.60
C SER A 3 -10.88 3.77 22.11
N SER A 4 -10.01 2.76 21.93
CA SER A 4 -8.59 2.97 21.59
C SER A 4 -8.39 3.75 20.30
N TYR A 5 -9.23 3.51 19.28
CA TYR A 5 -9.08 4.10 17.95
C TYR A 5 -10.31 4.87 17.47
N ALA A 6 -11.43 4.77 18.17
CA ALA A 6 -12.70 5.39 17.77
C ALA A 6 -12.60 6.92 17.64
N GLY A 7 -11.75 7.55 18.47
CA GLY A 7 -11.52 8.99 18.44
C GLY A 7 -10.96 9.53 17.12
N VAL A 8 -10.25 8.70 16.34
CA VAL A 8 -9.73 9.09 15.01
C VAL A 8 -10.88 9.37 14.04
N TYR A 9 -11.82 8.43 13.93
CA TYR A 9 -12.99 8.61 13.06
C TYR A 9 -13.90 9.74 13.57
N GLN A 10 -14.05 9.88 14.88
CA GLN A 10 -14.82 10.99 15.45
C GLN A 10 -14.19 12.35 15.08
N ALA A 11 -12.87 12.48 15.18
CA ALA A 11 -12.14 13.69 14.75
C ALA A 11 -12.34 13.98 13.25
N THR A 12 -12.31 12.96 12.40
CA THR A 12 -12.58 13.12 10.96
C THR A 12 -14.02 13.59 10.69
N LEU A 13 -15.00 12.98 11.36
CA LEU A 13 -16.41 13.36 11.23
C LEU A 13 -16.66 14.80 11.68
N ASP A 14 -16.11 15.19 12.83
CA ASP A 14 -16.28 16.54 13.36
C ASP A 14 -15.57 17.57 12.49
N PHE A 15 -14.41 17.23 11.94
CA PHE A 15 -13.72 18.07 10.97
C PHE A 15 -14.59 18.32 9.74
N CYS A 16 -15.16 17.28 9.13
CA CYS A 16 -16.01 17.43 7.94
C CYS A 16 -17.33 18.16 8.24
N ARG A 17 -17.92 17.98 9.44
CA ARG A 17 -19.10 18.75 9.87
C ARG A 17 -18.80 20.25 9.95
N GLN A 18 -17.60 20.61 10.37
CA GLN A 18 -17.18 22.01 10.52
C GLN A 18 -16.69 22.64 9.21
N ASN A 19 -16.01 21.86 8.36
CA ASN A 19 -15.27 22.38 7.21
C ASN A 19 -15.85 21.99 5.85
N GLY A 20 -16.86 21.11 5.81
CA GLY A 20 -17.33 20.47 4.59
C GLY A 20 -16.49 19.26 4.20
N ALA A 21 -16.80 18.68 3.03
CA ALA A 21 -15.99 17.62 2.45
C ALA A 21 -14.58 18.13 2.07
N LEU A 22 -13.58 17.26 2.16
CA LEU A 22 -12.25 17.54 1.62
C LEU A 22 -12.32 17.67 0.10
N ASP A 23 -11.43 18.49 -0.47
CA ASP A 23 -11.32 18.70 -1.92
C ASP A 23 -10.09 17.95 -2.46
N PRO A 24 -10.28 16.82 -3.18
CA PRO A 24 -9.19 16.04 -3.76
C PRO A 24 -8.27 16.81 -4.73
N THR A 25 -8.70 17.98 -5.23
CA THR A 25 -7.91 18.78 -6.18
C THR A 25 -6.87 19.68 -5.51
N THR A 26 -7.03 19.96 -4.22
CA THR A 26 -6.18 20.90 -3.47
C THR A 26 -5.64 20.35 -2.15
N MET A 27 -6.19 19.25 -1.66
CA MET A 27 -5.76 18.66 -0.39
C MET A 27 -4.33 18.11 -0.45
N GLY A 28 -3.64 18.10 0.69
CA GLY A 28 -2.36 17.43 0.87
C GLY A 28 -2.54 15.92 1.03
N SER A 29 -1.51 15.25 1.56
CA SER A 29 -1.49 13.80 1.78
C SER A 29 -1.06 13.40 3.19
N VAL A 30 -1.57 12.27 3.68
CA VAL A 30 -1.17 11.68 4.97
C VAL A 30 -0.64 10.26 4.77
N PRO A 31 0.65 10.09 4.43
CA PRO A 31 1.29 8.78 4.38
C PRO A 31 1.44 8.15 5.78
N ASN A 32 1.71 6.84 5.83
CA ASN A 32 1.85 6.09 7.07
C ASN A 32 3.19 5.34 7.18
N VAL A 33 3.77 5.33 8.38
CA VAL A 33 4.86 4.44 8.82
C VAL A 33 4.35 3.58 9.97
N GLY A 34 4.05 2.31 9.68
CA GLY A 34 3.38 1.40 10.61
C GLY A 34 4.31 0.39 11.29
N LEU A 35 4.12 0.21 12.61
CA LEU A 35 4.78 -0.85 13.37
C LEU A 35 4.01 -2.18 13.19
N MET A 36 4.57 -3.13 12.42
CA MET A 36 3.89 -4.41 12.16
C MET A 36 4.77 -5.66 12.28
N ALA A 37 6.09 -5.50 12.28
CA ALA A 37 7.03 -6.62 12.23
C ALA A 37 6.83 -7.60 13.40
N GLN A 38 6.94 -8.90 13.10
CA GLN A 38 6.82 -10.00 14.07
C GLN A 38 5.46 -10.05 14.79
N LYS A 39 4.37 -9.73 14.08
CA LYS A 39 2.98 -9.69 14.60
C LYS A 39 2.86 -8.77 15.80
N ALA A 40 3.35 -7.53 15.65
CA ALA A 40 3.31 -6.53 16.70
C ALA A 40 1.87 -6.27 17.19
N GLU A 41 1.75 -6.03 18.49
CA GLU A 41 0.52 -5.55 19.14
C GLU A 41 -0.68 -6.52 18.99
N GLU A 42 -1.85 -6.02 18.60
CA GLU A 42 -3.09 -6.79 18.52
C GLU A 42 -3.04 -7.93 17.51
N TYR A 43 -2.27 -7.79 16.43
CA TYR A 43 -2.17 -8.79 15.36
C TYR A 43 -1.44 -10.07 15.80
N GLY A 44 -0.77 -10.04 16.95
CA GLY A 44 -0.15 -11.20 17.58
C GLY A 44 -0.97 -11.77 18.73
N SER A 45 -2.17 -11.27 19.01
CA SER A 45 -2.89 -11.53 20.27
C SER A 45 -3.86 -12.73 20.23
N HIS A 46 -4.09 -13.34 19.08
CA HIS A 46 -5.16 -14.33 18.88
C HIS A 46 -5.05 -15.55 19.80
N ASP A 47 -3.85 -16.10 19.96
CA ASP A 47 -3.54 -17.22 20.86
C ASP A 47 -3.48 -16.82 22.34
N LYS A 48 -3.67 -15.53 22.64
CA LYS A 48 -3.66 -14.92 23.97
C LYS A 48 -4.96 -14.18 24.27
N THR A 49 -6.03 -14.51 23.56
CA THR A 49 -7.37 -13.95 23.75
C THR A 49 -8.30 -15.06 24.23
N PHE A 50 -9.07 -14.81 25.28
CA PHE A 50 -10.03 -15.78 25.79
C PHE A 50 -11.22 -15.11 26.46
N GLU A 51 -12.36 -15.79 26.37
CA GLU A 51 -13.55 -15.47 27.13
C GLU A 51 -13.40 -16.02 28.54
N ALA A 52 -13.54 -15.17 29.55
CA ALA A 52 -13.43 -15.54 30.95
C ALA A 52 -14.59 -16.48 31.32
N PRO A 53 -14.34 -17.70 31.83
CA PRO A 53 -15.40 -18.68 32.07
C PRO A 53 -16.22 -18.39 33.35
N ALA A 54 -15.69 -17.57 34.26
CA ALA A 54 -16.30 -17.24 35.55
C ALA A 54 -15.67 -15.96 36.12
N ALA A 55 -16.33 -15.38 37.13
CA ALA A 55 -15.76 -14.27 37.89
C ALA A 55 -14.49 -14.70 38.65
N GLY A 56 -13.47 -13.85 38.61
CA GLY A 56 -12.18 -14.13 39.22
C GLY A 56 -11.09 -13.16 38.77
N THR A 57 -9.86 -13.67 38.68
CA THR A 57 -8.68 -12.87 38.39
C THR A 57 -7.78 -13.57 37.37
N ILE A 58 -7.42 -12.85 36.31
CA ILE A 58 -6.44 -13.31 35.32
C ILE A 58 -5.11 -12.60 35.58
N ARG A 59 -4.02 -13.37 35.61
CA ARG A 59 -2.67 -12.89 35.90
C ARG A 59 -1.67 -13.38 34.86
N ILE A 60 -0.73 -12.51 34.49
CA ILE A 60 0.51 -12.91 33.82
C ILE A 60 1.59 -12.98 34.89
N VAL A 61 2.27 -14.12 35.01
CA VAL A 61 3.35 -14.34 35.98
C VAL A 61 4.68 -14.62 35.28
N ASP A 62 5.79 -14.19 35.88
CA ASP A 62 7.13 -14.53 35.41
C ASP A 62 7.54 -15.96 35.80
N GLY A 63 8.73 -16.40 35.37
CA GLY A 63 9.26 -17.73 35.70
C GLY A 63 9.54 -17.97 37.20
N ASN A 64 9.55 -16.91 38.02
CA ASN A 64 9.71 -16.97 39.47
C ASN A 64 8.36 -16.92 40.21
N GLY A 65 7.24 -16.81 39.48
CA GLY A 65 5.90 -16.73 40.04
C GLY A 65 5.46 -15.32 40.46
N ASN A 66 6.23 -14.28 40.13
CA ASN A 66 5.83 -12.89 40.40
C ASN A 66 4.76 -12.45 39.39
N ALA A 67 3.69 -11.83 39.86
CA ALA A 67 2.68 -11.24 38.99
C ALA A 67 3.24 -10.00 38.27
N LEU A 68 3.24 -10.02 36.94
CA LEU A 68 3.62 -8.91 36.08
C LEU A 68 2.43 -7.99 35.81
N THR A 69 1.24 -8.57 35.63
CA THR A 69 -0.03 -7.84 35.50
C THR A 69 -1.18 -8.72 35.97
N GLU A 70 -2.25 -8.09 36.46
CA GLU A 70 -3.40 -8.73 37.08
C GLU A 70 -4.68 -7.93 36.75
N HIS A 71 -5.76 -8.64 36.40
CA HIS A 71 -7.07 -8.04 36.11
C HIS A 71 -8.17 -8.87 36.76
N THR A 72 -9.10 -8.19 37.43
CA THR A 72 -10.38 -8.80 37.83
C THR A 72 -11.27 -8.92 36.59
N VAL A 73 -11.94 -10.06 36.43
CA VAL A 73 -12.85 -10.34 35.32
C VAL A 73 -14.12 -11.01 35.80
N ASP A 74 -15.20 -10.84 35.04
CA ASP A 74 -16.48 -11.54 35.18
C ASP A 74 -16.66 -12.61 34.09
N ALA A 75 -17.68 -13.46 34.26
CA ALA A 75 -18.01 -14.47 33.24
C ALA A 75 -18.46 -13.80 31.93
N GLY A 76 -17.85 -14.20 30.81
CA GLY A 76 -18.13 -13.65 29.48
C GLY A 76 -17.24 -12.46 29.09
N ASP A 77 -16.40 -11.94 29.99
CA ASP A 77 -15.43 -10.90 29.65
C ASP A 77 -14.41 -11.43 28.64
N ILE A 78 -14.04 -10.59 27.66
CA ILE A 78 -12.97 -10.91 26.72
C ILE A 78 -11.66 -10.35 27.26
N TRP A 79 -10.80 -11.23 27.76
CA TRP A 79 -9.45 -10.86 28.19
C TRP A 79 -8.44 -11.14 27.09
N ARG A 80 -7.44 -10.27 26.95
CA ARG A 80 -6.43 -10.35 25.89
C ARG A 80 -5.07 -9.84 26.34
N ALA A 81 -4.01 -10.49 25.87
CA ALA A 81 -2.64 -9.98 25.96
C ALA A 81 -2.00 -9.76 24.57
N CYS A 82 -1.27 -8.65 24.45
CA CYS A 82 -0.52 -8.28 23.25
C CYS A 82 0.99 -8.24 23.56
N GLN A 83 1.81 -8.36 22.53
CA GLN A 83 3.27 -8.27 22.67
C GLN A 83 3.88 -7.51 21.48
N THR A 84 4.93 -6.75 21.76
CA THR A 84 5.73 -6.05 20.76
C THR A 84 7.18 -6.14 21.15
N LYS A 85 8.02 -6.60 20.23
CA LYS A 85 9.46 -6.78 20.48
C LYS A 85 10.22 -5.47 20.24
N ASP A 86 11.37 -5.36 20.90
CA ASP A 86 12.16 -4.14 20.88
C ASP A 86 12.77 -3.83 19.50
N GLU A 87 13.31 -4.84 18.82
CA GLU A 87 13.93 -4.69 17.50
C GLU A 87 12.96 -4.10 16.45
N PRO A 88 11.69 -4.58 16.32
CA PRO A 88 10.66 -3.91 15.52
C PRO A 88 10.46 -2.43 15.83
N ILE A 89 10.49 -2.03 17.11
CA ILE A 89 10.27 -0.64 17.52
C ILE A 89 11.46 0.23 17.10
N ARG A 90 12.69 -0.28 17.27
CA ARG A 90 13.91 0.42 16.84
C ARG A 90 13.92 0.65 15.32
N ASP A 91 13.58 -0.38 14.54
CA ASP A 91 13.51 -0.26 13.08
C ASP A 91 12.37 0.68 12.62
N TRP A 92 11.21 0.62 13.28
CA TRP A 92 10.10 1.53 13.04
C TRP A 92 10.45 3.00 13.27
N VAL A 93 11.16 3.33 14.36
CA VAL A 93 11.65 4.70 14.62
C VAL A 93 12.66 5.13 13.55
N LYS A 94 13.60 4.25 13.18
CA LYS A 94 14.57 4.51 12.11
C LYS A 94 13.87 4.82 10.78
N LEU A 95 12.84 4.05 10.42
CA LEU A 95 12.07 4.27 9.20
C LEU A 95 11.33 5.62 9.24
N ALA A 96 10.72 5.97 10.36
CA ALA A 96 10.06 7.26 10.54
C ALA A 96 11.03 8.43 10.33
N VAL A 97 12.22 8.39 10.92
CA VAL A 97 13.26 9.42 10.72
C VAL A 97 13.75 9.45 9.27
N LYS A 98 13.97 8.29 8.64
CA LYS A 98 14.37 8.21 7.22
C LYS A 98 13.34 8.89 6.32
N ARG A 99 12.04 8.63 6.55
CA ARG A 99 10.95 9.25 5.75
C ARG A 99 10.84 10.74 6.04
N ALA A 100 10.86 11.16 7.29
CA ALA A 100 10.86 12.57 7.68
C ALA A 100 11.99 13.36 7.01
N ARG A 101 13.20 12.79 6.98
CA ARG A 101 14.37 13.38 6.33
C ARG A 101 14.23 13.46 4.81
N ALA A 102 13.73 12.40 4.19
CA ALA A 102 13.60 12.32 2.73
C ALA A 102 12.54 13.30 2.19
N THR A 103 11.48 13.57 2.95
CA THR A 103 10.36 14.42 2.48
C THR A 103 10.37 15.83 3.07
N GLY A 104 11.01 16.05 4.22
CA GLY A 104 10.94 17.32 4.95
C GLY A 104 9.56 17.62 5.56
N VAL A 105 8.66 16.64 5.57
CA VAL A 105 7.27 16.78 6.03
C VAL A 105 7.17 16.55 7.55
N PRO A 106 6.34 17.32 8.28
CA PRO A 106 6.07 17.06 9.69
C PRO A 106 5.64 15.62 9.93
N THR A 107 6.26 14.99 10.92
CA THR A 107 6.12 13.56 11.20
C THR A 107 5.61 13.36 12.63
N VAL A 108 4.45 12.73 12.77
CA VAL A 108 3.74 12.64 14.04
C VAL A 108 3.65 11.18 14.48
N PHE A 109 4.16 10.87 15.67
CA PHE A 109 3.89 9.60 16.35
C PHE A 109 2.52 9.67 17.04
N TRP A 110 1.61 8.75 16.69
CA TRP A 110 0.24 8.72 17.21
C TRP A 110 0.21 7.80 18.42
N LEU A 111 0.52 8.35 19.59
CA LEU A 111 0.66 7.61 20.84
C LEU A 111 -0.09 8.35 21.95
N ASP A 112 -1.00 7.65 22.61
CA ASP A 112 -1.75 8.18 23.75
C ASP A 112 -1.02 7.83 25.06
N GLU A 113 -0.35 8.79 25.69
CA GLU A 113 0.38 8.54 26.95
C GLU A 113 -0.51 8.05 28.10
N THR A 114 -1.83 8.19 27.99
CA THR A 114 -2.78 7.65 28.97
C THR A 114 -3.05 6.15 28.78
N ARG A 115 -2.70 5.58 27.61
CA ARG A 115 -2.70 4.13 27.38
C ARG A 115 -1.37 3.54 27.86
N ALA A 116 -1.44 2.59 28.79
CA ALA A 116 -0.25 1.99 29.39
C ALA A 116 0.73 1.39 28.35
N HIS A 117 0.20 0.80 27.28
CA HIS A 117 1.01 0.29 26.16
C HIS A 117 1.75 1.42 25.43
N ASP A 118 1.02 2.44 24.96
CA ASP A 118 1.58 3.57 24.22
C ASP A 118 2.59 4.35 25.06
N ALA A 119 2.39 4.47 26.38
CA ALA A 119 3.35 5.05 27.29
C ALA A 119 4.70 4.30 27.29
N GLN A 120 4.69 2.96 27.24
CA GLN A 120 5.91 2.15 27.12
C GLN A 120 6.57 2.29 25.74
N ILE A 121 5.77 2.36 24.67
CA ILE A 121 6.28 2.62 23.32
C ILE A 121 6.92 4.01 23.25
N LEU A 122 6.32 5.02 23.86
CA LEU A 122 6.82 6.39 23.89
C LEU A 122 8.20 6.49 24.56
N LEU A 123 8.45 5.73 25.64
CA LEU A 123 9.78 5.68 26.25
C LEU A 123 10.84 5.16 25.27
N LYS A 124 10.50 4.13 24.46
CA LYS A 124 11.38 3.58 23.44
C LYS A 124 11.58 4.54 22.27
N VAL A 125 10.51 5.21 21.81
CA VAL A 125 10.60 6.27 20.78
C VAL A 125 11.54 7.39 21.23
N LYS A 126 11.36 7.92 22.45
CA LYS A 126 12.23 8.96 23.02
C LYS A 126 13.69 8.52 23.14
N THR A 127 13.93 7.23 23.39
CA THR A 127 15.28 6.65 23.45
C THR A 127 15.89 6.56 22.05
N TYR A 128 15.20 5.93 21.11
CA TYR A 128 15.75 5.63 19.78
C TYR A 128 15.82 6.84 18.85
N LEU A 129 15.02 7.89 19.08
CA LEU A 129 15.22 9.15 18.37
C LEU A 129 16.60 9.78 18.67
N GLN A 130 17.22 9.47 19.82
CA GLN A 130 18.57 9.95 20.15
C GLN A 130 19.68 9.24 19.36
N ASP A 131 19.38 8.08 18.77
CA ASP A 131 20.32 7.32 17.92
C ASP A 131 20.38 7.88 16.48
N HIS A 132 19.61 8.94 16.18
CA HIS A 132 19.48 9.51 14.84
C HIS A 132 19.70 11.03 14.84
N ASP A 133 20.20 11.56 13.72
CA ASP A 133 20.20 13.01 13.50
C ASP A 133 18.79 13.48 13.16
N THR A 134 18.15 14.16 14.11
CA THR A 134 16.82 14.79 13.94
C THR A 134 16.90 16.30 13.72
N SER A 135 18.09 16.86 13.49
CA SER A 135 18.27 18.30 13.29
C SER A 135 17.46 18.77 12.08
N GLY A 136 16.63 19.81 12.25
CA GLY A 136 15.78 20.35 11.20
C GLY A 136 14.56 19.49 10.83
N LEU A 137 14.27 18.42 11.57
CA LEU A 137 13.03 17.64 11.41
C LEU A 137 11.94 18.14 12.37
N ASP A 138 10.70 18.25 11.89
CA ASP A 138 9.53 18.48 12.74
C ASP A 138 8.92 17.13 13.15
N ILE A 139 9.38 16.57 14.26
CA ILE A 139 8.87 15.32 14.83
C ILE A 139 8.04 15.63 16.07
N LYS A 140 6.79 15.15 16.10
CA LYS A 140 5.85 15.34 17.21
C LYS A 140 5.35 14.01 17.75
N VAL A 141 4.83 14.04 18.98
CA VAL A 141 4.03 12.95 19.55
C VAL A 141 2.70 13.55 19.96
N LEU A 142 1.59 13.00 19.48
CA LEU A 142 0.24 13.44 19.77
C LEU A 142 -0.66 12.23 20.00
N ALA A 143 -1.68 12.37 20.85
CA ALA A 143 -2.69 11.33 21.01
C ALA A 143 -3.44 11.11 19.67
N PRO A 144 -3.94 9.90 19.35
CA PRO A 144 -4.47 9.59 18.03
C PRO A 144 -5.54 10.55 17.49
N ALA A 145 -6.49 11.00 18.32
CA ALA A 145 -7.51 11.95 17.91
C ALA A 145 -6.94 13.34 17.60
N GLU A 146 -5.97 13.81 18.41
CA GLU A 146 -5.29 15.09 18.22
C GLU A 146 -4.39 15.06 16.99
N ALA A 147 -3.66 13.95 16.80
CA ALA A 147 -2.83 13.72 15.63
C ALA A 147 -3.65 13.70 14.33
N CYS A 148 -4.84 13.07 14.37
CA CYS A 148 -5.79 13.09 13.26
C CYS A 148 -6.28 14.51 12.98
N ALA A 149 -6.71 15.27 14.00
CA ALA A 149 -7.15 16.66 13.83
C ALA A 149 -6.04 17.57 13.29
N PHE A 150 -4.81 17.43 13.78
CA PHE A 150 -3.64 18.14 13.26
C PHE A 150 -3.39 17.81 11.78
N SER A 151 -3.45 16.53 11.43
CA SER A 151 -3.23 16.07 10.05
C SER A 151 -4.34 16.57 9.12
N LEU A 152 -5.61 16.54 9.55
CA LEU A 152 -6.75 17.06 8.79
C LEU A 152 -6.73 18.58 8.60
N ALA A 153 -6.27 19.33 9.60
CA ALA A 153 -6.09 20.77 9.44
C ALA A 153 -5.07 21.07 8.34
N ARG A 154 -3.94 20.34 8.33
CA ARG A 154 -2.89 20.47 7.31
C ARG A 154 -3.35 19.99 5.94
N ILE A 155 -4.02 18.84 5.88
CA ILE A 155 -4.46 18.25 4.61
C ILE A 155 -5.41 19.18 3.86
N LYS A 156 -6.29 19.89 4.56
CA LYS A 156 -7.20 20.88 3.97
C LYS A 156 -6.46 22.07 3.36
N ASP A 157 -5.33 22.45 3.94
CA ASP A 157 -4.50 23.57 3.48
C ASP A 157 -3.48 23.14 2.41
N GLY A 158 -3.61 21.94 1.85
CA GLY A 158 -2.68 21.42 0.84
C GLY A 158 -1.33 20.96 1.39
N LEU A 159 -1.24 20.70 2.70
CA LEU A 159 0.00 20.36 3.38
C LEU A 159 0.02 18.91 3.87
N ASP A 160 1.17 18.25 3.67
CA ASP A 160 1.33 16.84 4.02
C ASP A 160 1.64 16.63 5.51
N THR A 161 1.35 15.44 6.03
CA THR A 161 1.77 15.00 7.38
C THR A 161 2.07 13.51 7.39
N ILE A 162 3.25 13.08 7.85
CA ILE A 162 3.54 11.65 8.02
C ILE A 162 2.91 11.18 9.34
N SER A 163 2.03 10.18 9.26
CA SER A 163 1.53 9.44 10.43
C SER A 163 2.46 8.28 10.77
N VAL A 164 2.88 8.18 12.03
CA VAL A 164 3.75 7.11 12.54
C VAL A 164 3.00 6.38 13.63
N THR A 165 2.55 5.16 13.36
CA THR A 165 1.51 4.51 14.16
C THR A 165 1.82 3.05 14.51
N GLY A 166 1.10 2.54 15.52
CA GLY A 166 0.98 1.10 15.77
C GLY A 166 0.29 0.34 14.63
N ASN A 167 0.19 -0.98 14.77
CA ASN A 167 -0.25 -1.93 13.76
C ASN A 167 -1.71 -1.73 13.34
N VAL A 168 -2.61 -1.53 14.31
CA VAL A 168 -4.04 -1.32 14.01
C VAL A 168 -4.26 0.03 13.32
N LEU A 169 -3.62 1.10 13.80
CA LEU A 169 -3.76 2.41 13.16
C LEU A 169 -3.07 2.47 11.80
N ARG A 170 -2.00 1.70 11.55
CA ARG A 170 -1.45 1.54 10.20
C ARG A 170 -2.57 1.11 9.26
N ASP A 171 -3.24 0.01 9.61
CA ASP A 171 -4.33 -0.57 8.83
C ASP A 171 -5.44 0.46 8.55
N TYR A 172 -5.92 1.12 9.61
CA TYR A 172 -7.04 2.07 9.50
C TYR A 172 -6.69 3.30 8.68
N LEU A 173 -5.48 3.85 8.86
CA LEU A 173 -5.08 5.10 8.20
C LEU A 173 -4.69 4.89 6.74
N THR A 174 -4.12 3.72 6.39
CA THR A 174 -3.85 3.37 4.99
C THR A 174 -5.11 3.05 4.17
N ASP A 175 -6.27 2.90 4.82
CA ASP A 175 -7.56 2.95 4.15
C ASP A 175 -8.15 4.37 4.18
N LEU A 176 -8.23 5.00 5.37
CA LEU A 176 -8.95 6.25 5.58
C LEU A 176 -8.47 7.37 4.66
N PHE A 177 -7.18 7.70 4.70
CA PHE A 177 -6.65 8.84 3.97
C PHE A 177 -6.62 8.60 2.45
N PRO A 178 -6.17 7.43 1.94
CA PRO A 178 -6.24 7.15 0.51
C PRO A 178 -7.65 7.16 -0.08
N ILE A 179 -8.66 6.70 0.68
CA ILE A 179 -10.06 6.79 0.24
C ILE A 179 -10.51 8.25 0.13
N LEU A 180 -10.07 9.12 1.05
CA LEU A 180 -10.38 10.56 1.01
C LEU A 180 -9.61 11.29 -0.11
N GLU A 181 -8.35 10.92 -0.33
CA GLU A 181 -7.43 11.57 -1.29
C GLU A 181 -7.71 11.15 -2.74
N VAL A 182 -7.81 9.84 -3.01
CA VAL A 182 -7.85 9.28 -4.37
C VAL A 182 -9.04 8.36 -4.61
N GLY A 183 -10.00 8.30 -3.68
CA GLY A 183 -11.25 7.56 -3.82
C GLY A 183 -11.13 6.05 -3.69
N THR A 184 -9.94 5.52 -3.37
CA THR A 184 -9.67 4.09 -3.20
C THR A 184 -8.35 3.85 -2.47
N SER A 185 -8.26 2.82 -1.65
CA SER A 185 -6.99 2.38 -1.03
C SER A 185 -6.17 1.40 -1.89
N ALA A 186 -6.68 1.05 -3.08
CA ALA A 186 -5.98 0.17 -4.02
C ALA A 186 -4.83 0.86 -4.78
N LYS A 187 -4.74 2.19 -4.71
CA LYS A 187 -3.77 3.00 -5.47
C LYS A 187 -2.70 3.59 -4.56
N MET A 188 -1.97 2.71 -3.86
CA MET A 188 -1.01 3.10 -2.83
C MET A 188 0.31 2.37 -3.03
N LEU A 189 1.40 3.04 -2.62
CA LEU A 189 2.68 2.38 -2.39
C LEU A 189 2.67 1.75 -1.00
N SER A 190 2.76 0.42 -0.92
CA SER A 190 2.95 -0.32 0.33
C SER A 190 4.31 -1.00 0.31
N ILE A 191 5.27 -0.39 0.99
CA ILE A 191 6.68 -0.82 1.02
C ILE A 191 6.99 -1.35 2.41
N VAL A 192 7.49 -2.57 2.47
CA VAL A 192 7.92 -3.25 3.70
C VAL A 192 9.43 -3.48 3.63
N PRO A 193 10.25 -2.60 4.20
CA PRO A 193 11.66 -2.85 4.40
C PRO A 193 11.82 -4.05 5.32
N LEU A 194 12.38 -5.15 4.81
CA LEU A 194 12.60 -6.35 5.62
C LEU A 194 13.78 -6.08 6.55
N MET A 195 13.66 -6.52 7.81
CA MET A 195 14.70 -6.30 8.83
C MET A 195 16.08 -6.84 8.42
N ASN A 196 16.13 -7.84 7.54
CA ASN A 196 17.37 -8.44 7.03
C ASN A 196 17.90 -7.79 5.74
N GLY A 197 17.41 -6.59 5.38
CA GLY A 197 17.94 -5.78 4.28
C GLY A 197 17.27 -5.98 2.92
N GLY A 198 16.33 -6.91 2.79
CA GLY A 198 15.50 -7.05 1.58
C GLY A 198 14.32 -6.08 1.56
N GLY A 199 13.55 -6.09 0.47
CA GLY A 199 12.31 -5.32 0.33
C GLY A 199 11.15 -6.23 -0.06
N LEU A 200 9.98 -5.98 0.53
CA LEU A 200 8.70 -6.51 0.10
C LEU A 200 7.82 -5.34 -0.35
N PHE A 201 7.23 -5.46 -1.54
CA PHE A 201 6.45 -4.40 -2.19
C PHE A 201 5.06 -4.93 -2.47
N GLU A 202 4.11 -4.55 -1.62
CA GLU A 202 2.72 -4.94 -1.78
C GLU A 202 2.05 -4.03 -2.79
N THR A 203 1.25 -4.61 -3.69
CA THR A 203 0.64 -3.91 -4.82
C THR A 203 -0.64 -3.16 -4.46
N GLY A 204 -1.05 -3.19 -3.19
CA GLY A 204 -2.24 -2.50 -2.67
C GLY A 204 -2.70 -3.10 -1.33
N ALA A 205 -3.54 -2.37 -0.61
CA ALA A 205 -4.05 -2.78 0.70
C ALA A 205 -5.42 -3.50 0.67
N GLY A 206 -6.03 -3.61 -0.52
CA GLY A 206 -7.37 -4.19 -0.70
C GLY A 206 -7.40 -5.72 -0.85
N GLY A 207 -8.61 -6.28 -0.93
CA GLY A 207 -8.82 -7.71 -1.21
C GLY A 207 -8.81 -8.06 -2.71
N SER A 208 -8.93 -9.35 -3.05
CA SER A 208 -8.85 -9.89 -4.42
C SER A 208 -10.11 -9.72 -5.29
N ALA A 209 -11.03 -8.84 -4.89
CA ALA A 209 -12.21 -8.40 -5.66
C ALA A 209 -13.01 -9.52 -6.39
N PRO A 210 -13.72 -10.43 -5.68
CA PRO A 210 -14.46 -11.55 -6.30
C PRO A 210 -15.53 -11.12 -7.31
N LYS A 211 -16.09 -9.91 -7.19
CA LYS A 211 -17.05 -9.34 -8.16
C LYS A 211 -16.41 -8.95 -9.49
N HIS A 212 -15.08 -8.83 -9.56
CA HIS A 212 -14.37 -8.59 -10.82
C HIS A 212 -14.30 -9.90 -11.60
N VAL A 213 -14.00 -11.02 -10.93
CA VAL A 213 -14.03 -12.36 -11.53
C VAL A 213 -15.41 -12.70 -12.08
N GLN A 214 -16.49 -12.38 -11.34
CA GLN A 214 -17.86 -12.60 -11.82
C GLN A 214 -18.18 -11.85 -13.12
N GLN A 215 -17.70 -10.60 -13.28
CA GLN A 215 -17.87 -9.87 -14.54
C GLN A 215 -16.99 -10.47 -15.64
N PHE A 216 -15.77 -10.86 -15.30
CA PHE A 216 -14.88 -11.50 -16.25
C PHE A 216 -15.48 -12.80 -16.80
N GLU A 217 -15.97 -13.71 -15.96
CA GLU A 217 -16.58 -14.96 -16.43
C GLU A 217 -17.87 -14.72 -17.24
N ALA A 218 -18.69 -13.73 -16.86
CA ALA A 218 -19.96 -13.47 -17.52
C ALA A 218 -19.84 -12.72 -18.85
N GLU A 219 -18.91 -11.76 -18.93
CA GLU A 219 -18.85 -10.78 -20.01
C GLU A 219 -17.42 -10.58 -20.57
N ASN A 220 -16.46 -11.41 -20.15
CA ASN A 220 -15.04 -11.35 -20.54
C ASN A 220 -14.47 -9.93 -20.45
N TYR A 221 -14.75 -9.26 -19.34
CA TYR A 221 -14.31 -7.90 -19.05
C TYR A 221 -13.74 -7.83 -17.64
N LEU A 222 -12.44 -7.52 -17.52
CA LEU A 222 -11.78 -7.41 -16.23
C LEU A 222 -11.54 -5.95 -15.85
N ARG A 223 -12.31 -5.44 -14.89
CA ARG A 223 -12.18 -4.06 -14.38
C ARG A 223 -11.18 -3.88 -13.22
N TRP A 224 -10.29 -4.86 -13.02
CA TRP A 224 -9.23 -4.76 -12.03
C TRP A 224 -8.19 -3.72 -12.48
N ASP A 225 -7.84 -2.78 -11.61
CA ASP A 225 -6.87 -1.73 -11.90
C ASP A 225 -5.48 -2.15 -11.37
N SER A 226 -4.56 -2.46 -12.28
CA SER A 226 -3.20 -2.91 -11.96
C SER A 226 -2.23 -1.78 -11.62
N LEU A 227 -2.70 -0.53 -11.44
CA LEU A 227 -1.83 0.61 -11.12
C LEU A 227 -0.88 0.33 -9.95
N GLY A 228 -1.37 -0.29 -8.88
CA GLY A 228 -0.55 -0.61 -7.72
C GLY A 228 0.54 -1.67 -8.00
N GLU A 229 0.34 -2.56 -8.98
CA GLU A 229 1.37 -3.49 -9.45
C GLU A 229 2.48 -2.75 -10.17
N PHE A 230 2.14 -1.74 -10.98
CA PHE A 230 3.11 -0.93 -11.74
C PHE A 230 3.97 -0.09 -10.79
N LEU A 231 3.32 0.55 -9.82
CA LEU A 231 3.98 1.34 -8.78
C LEU A 231 4.90 0.47 -7.91
N ALA A 232 4.45 -0.71 -7.49
CA ALA A 232 5.27 -1.64 -6.71
C ALA A 232 6.48 -2.16 -7.51
N LEU A 233 6.31 -2.43 -8.81
CA LEU A 233 7.40 -2.88 -9.68
C LEU A 233 8.48 -1.79 -9.86
N ALA A 234 8.07 -0.52 -10.05
CA ALA A 234 9.02 0.59 -10.16
C ALA A 234 9.89 0.73 -8.89
N VAL A 235 9.26 0.70 -7.71
CA VAL A 235 9.98 0.73 -6.43
C VAL A 235 10.84 -0.52 -6.21
N SER A 236 10.38 -1.70 -6.64
CA SER A 236 11.19 -2.92 -6.57
C SER A 236 12.46 -2.84 -7.41
N LEU A 237 12.37 -2.24 -8.61
CA LEU A 237 13.52 -2.02 -9.50
C LEU A 237 14.47 -0.95 -8.94
N GLU A 238 13.94 0.11 -8.33
CA GLU A 238 14.75 1.11 -7.63
C GLU A 238 15.51 0.48 -6.46
N HIS A 239 14.83 -0.31 -5.62
CA HIS A 239 15.48 -1.03 -4.52
C HIS A 239 16.58 -1.98 -5.00
N LEU A 240 16.35 -2.69 -6.12
CA LEU A 240 17.36 -3.54 -6.74
C LEU A 240 18.57 -2.71 -7.21
N SER A 241 18.33 -1.54 -7.80
CA SER A 241 19.40 -0.62 -8.21
C SER A 241 20.23 -0.16 -7.01
N GLU A 242 19.60 0.23 -5.91
CA GLU A 242 20.30 0.77 -4.73
C GLU A 242 21.07 -0.30 -3.96
N THR A 243 20.46 -1.48 -3.78
CA THR A 243 21.03 -2.52 -2.92
C THR A 243 22.03 -3.43 -3.62
N GLN A 244 21.95 -3.55 -4.95
CA GLN A 244 22.83 -4.41 -5.75
C GLN A 244 23.72 -3.62 -6.72
N ASP A 245 23.74 -2.29 -6.63
CA ASP A 245 24.49 -1.41 -7.55
C ASP A 245 24.18 -1.73 -9.03
N ASN A 246 22.88 -1.83 -9.34
CA ASN A 246 22.40 -2.20 -10.67
C ASN A 246 21.86 -0.96 -11.41
N PRO A 247 22.69 -0.18 -12.13
CA PRO A 247 22.27 1.04 -12.81
C PRO A 247 21.23 0.78 -13.90
N ARG A 248 21.20 -0.42 -14.50
CA ARG A 248 20.19 -0.80 -15.49
C ARG A 248 18.80 -0.89 -14.86
N ALA A 249 18.70 -1.41 -13.63
CA ALA A 249 17.45 -1.43 -12.88
C ALA A 249 16.92 -0.02 -12.59
N LYS A 250 17.81 0.97 -12.38
CA LYS A 250 17.41 2.38 -12.25
C LYS A 250 16.75 2.92 -13.51
N VAL A 251 17.29 2.61 -14.68
CA VAL A 251 16.70 3.02 -15.98
C VAL A 251 15.33 2.37 -16.17
N LEU A 252 15.20 1.08 -15.86
CA LEU A 252 13.91 0.39 -15.91
C LEU A 252 12.88 1.02 -14.96
N ALA A 253 13.26 1.33 -13.72
CA ALA A 253 12.39 1.99 -12.74
C ALA A 253 11.94 3.37 -13.23
N SER A 254 12.87 4.23 -13.62
CA SER A 254 12.56 5.62 -14.01
C SER A 254 11.72 5.72 -15.29
N THR A 255 11.90 4.77 -16.22
CA THR A 255 11.08 4.69 -17.44
C THR A 255 9.72 4.08 -17.17
N LEU A 256 9.59 3.17 -16.19
CA LEU A 256 8.30 2.65 -15.73
C LEU A 256 7.46 3.72 -15.01
N ASP A 257 8.11 4.57 -14.21
CA ASP A 257 7.44 5.73 -13.58
C ASP A 257 6.89 6.69 -14.64
N GLN A 258 7.67 6.98 -15.69
CA GLN A 258 7.22 7.80 -16.83
C GLN A 258 6.02 7.17 -17.54
N ALA A 259 6.10 5.86 -17.82
CA ALA A 259 5.01 5.11 -18.46
C ALA A 259 3.73 5.12 -17.63
N THR A 260 3.85 4.92 -16.31
CA THR A 260 2.73 4.94 -15.37
C THR A 260 2.11 6.34 -15.29
N GLY A 261 2.94 7.39 -15.26
CA GLY A 261 2.47 8.77 -15.30
C GLY A 261 1.69 9.09 -16.58
N ARG A 262 2.19 8.65 -17.73
CA ARG A 262 1.48 8.82 -19.02
C ARG A 262 0.18 8.02 -19.08
N LEU A 263 0.16 6.79 -18.56
CA LEU A 263 -1.06 5.98 -18.44
C LEU A 263 -2.17 6.71 -17.69
N LEU A 264 -1.81 7.40 -16.60
CA LEU A 264 -2.75 8.23 -15.84
C LEU A 264 -3.17 9.49 -16.60
N GLN A 265 -2.23 10.21 -17.21
CA GLN A 265 -2.50 11.45 -17.98
C GLN A 265 -3.42 11.19 -19.18
N GLU A 266 -3.22 10.09 -19.89
CA GLU A 266 -4.04 9.69 -21.04
C GLU A 266 -5.29 8.88 -20.64
N ASN A 267 -5.53 8.70 -19.34
CA ASN A 267 -6.68 7.98 -18.78
C ASN A 267 -6.84 6.57 -19.37
N LYS A 268 -5.73 5.83 -19.45
CA LYS A 268 -5.65 4.46 -19.99
C LYS A 268 -5.81 3.37 -18.92
N SER A 269 -6.30 3.73 -17.73
CA SER A 269 -6.74 2.76 -16.71
C SER A 269 -8.02 2.03 -17.15
N PRO A 270 -8.31 0.83 -16.59
CA PRO A 270 -9.51 0.08 -16.94
C PRO A 270 -10.79 0.87 -16.66
N THR A 271 -11.67 0.95 -17.64
CA THR A 271 -13.02 1.48 -17.45
C THR A 271 -13.90 0.45 -16.74
N ARG A 272 -15.14 0.81 -16.40
CA ARG A 272 -16.07 -0.09 -15.69
C ARG A 272 -17.18 -0.67 -16.58
N ARG A 273 -17.08 -0.53 -17.91
CA ARG A 273 -18.15 -0.91 -18.87
C ARG A 273 -17.55 -1.51 -20.14
N LEU A 274 -18.31 -2.42 -20.76
CA LEU A 274 -17.96 -3.01 -22.04
C LEU A 274 -17.74 -1.94 -23.13
N GLY A 275 -16.86 -2.26 -24.08
CA GLY A 275 -16.47 -1.38 -25.19
C GLY A 275 -15.38 -0.36 -24.81
N GLY A 276 -15.02 -0.26 -23.54
CA GLY A 276 -13.84 0.47 -23.07
C GLY A 276 -12.61 -0.42 -22.90
N ILE A 277 -11.48 0.21 -22.57
CA ILE A 277 -10.26 -0.47 -22.16
C ILE A 277 -10.51 -1.20 -20.83
N ASP A 278 -10.22 -2.49 -20.77
CA ASP A 278 -10.22 -3.27 -19.53
C ASP A 278 -8.77 -3.46 -19.01
N ASN A 279 -8.58 -4.32 -18.00
CA ASN A 279 -7.27 -4.62 -17.42
C ASN A 279 -6.20 -4.96 -18.48
N ARG A 280 -6.54 -5.80 -19.47
CA ARG A 280 -5.59 -6.25 -20.51
C ARG A 280 -5.17 -5.09 -21.41
N GLY A 281 -6.12 -4.24 -21.79
CA GLY A 281 -5.81 -3.04 -22.57
C GLY A 281 -4.93 -2.04 -21.80
N SER A 282 -5.13 -1.89 -20.49
CA SER A 282 -4.24 -1.04 -19.67
C SER A 282 -2.80 -1.55 -19.62
N GLN A 283 -2.61 -2.88 -19.60
CA GLN A 283 -1.27 -3.50 -19.65
C GLN A 283 -0.59 -3.32 -21.01
N TYR A 284 -1.35 -3.37 -22.11
CA TYR A 284 -0.82 -3.01 -23.43
C TYR A 284 -0.32 -1.56 -23.47
N TYR A 285 -1.12 -0.60 -22.99
CA TYR A 285 -0.71 0.81 -22.97
C TYR A 285 0.50 1.05 -22.08
N LEU A 286 0.58 0.41 -20.90
CA LEU A 286 1.77 0.48 -20.07
C LEU A 286 3.00 -0.04 -20.81
N ALA A 287 2.92 -1.22 -21.43
CA ALA A 287 4.03 -1.81 -22.17
C ALA A 287 4.49 -0.90 -23.34
N SER A 288 3.54 -0.32 -24.07
CA SER A 288 3.81 0.64 -25.15
C SER A 288 4.54 1.88 -24.64
N PHE A 289 4.01 2.53 -23.59
CA PHE A 289 4.62 3.73 -23.02
C PHE A 289 5.98 3.45 -22.38
N TRP A 290 6.15 2.26 -21.79
CA TRP A 290 7.42 1.86 -21.18
C TRP A 290 8.50 1.59 -22.23
N ALA A 291 8.15 0.86 -23.30
CA ALA A 291 9.05 0.64 -24.44
C ALA A 291 9.45 1.96 -25.10
N GLU A 292 8.52 2.91 -25.22
CA GLU A 292 8.82 4.26 -25.74
C GLU A 292 9.80 5.02 -24.84
N ALA A 293 9.56 5.04 -23.52
CA ALA A 293 10.47 5.70 -22.58
C ALA A 293 11.87 5.05 -22.60
N LEU A 294 11.95 3.72 -22.70
CA LEU A 294 13.22 2.97 -22.84
C LEU A 294 13.93 3.25 -24.18
N ALA A 295 13.20 3.52 -25.25
CA ALA A 295 13.74 3.91 -26.53
C ALA A 295 14.21 5.39 -26.58
N GLN A 296 13.70 6.24 -25.69
CA GLN A 296 14.00 7.69 -25.67
C GLN A 296 15.11 8.07 -24.70
N GLN A 297 15.27 7.33 -23.59
CA GLN A 297 16.31 7.55 -22.58
C GLN A 297 17.74 7.51 -23.18
N ASN A 298 18.73 8.07 -22.47
CA ASN A 298 20.12 8.18 -22.91
C ASN A 298 21.15 7.67 -21.87
N GLU A 299 20.67 7.03 -20.81
CA GLU A 299 21.43 6.51 -19.69
C GLU A 299 21.99 5.11 -19.98
N ASP A 300 21.30 4.27 -20.76
CA ASP A 300 21.74 2.94 -21.19
C ASP A 300 21.51 2.76 -22.71
N ALA A 301 22.60 2.79 -23.49
CA ALA A 301 22.55 2.69 -24.95
C ALA A 301 22.11 1.29 -25.47
N GLU A 302 22.36 0.23 -24.69
CA GLU A 302 21.95 -1.13 -25.06
C GLU A 302 20.44 -1.28 -24.91
N LEU A 303 19.88 -0.85 -23.76
CA LEU A 303 18.43 -0.82 -23.57
C LEU A 303 17.76 0.04 -24.64
N LYS A 304 18.32 1.22 -24.95
CA LYS A 304 17.80 2.07 -26.02
C LYS A 304 17.75 1.34 -27.36
N THR A 305 18.83 0.66 -27.72
CA THR A 305 18.95 -0.08 -28.98
C THR A 305 17.96 -1.25 -29.03
N GLN A 306 17.80 -1.99 -27.93
CA GLN A 306 16.87 -3.10 -27.82
C GLN A 306 15.41 -2.64 -27.94
N PHE A 307 15.03 -1.57 -27.24
CA PHE A 307 13.63 -1.13 -27.16
C PHE A 307 13.21 -0.18 -28.29
N SER A 308 14.14 0.41 -29.04
CA SER A 308 13.82 1.23 -30.22
C SER A 308 12.92 0.51 -31.25
N PRO A 309 13.26 -0.69 -31.75
CA PRO A 309 12.38 -1.41 -32.68
C PRO A 309 11.07 -1.89 -32.02
N ILE A 310 11.11 -2.26 -30.73
CA ILE A 310 9.92 -2.73 -29.98
C ILE A 310 8.90 -1.59 -29.84
N SER A 311 9.36 -0.39 -29.48
CA SER A 311 8.52 0.82 -29.38
C SER A 311 7.78 1.11 -30.69
N VAL A 312 8.49 1.05 -31.83
CA VAL A 312 7.88 1.25 -33.16
C VAL A 312 6.86 0.16 -33.49
N GLN A 313 7.16 -1.11 -33.16
CA GLN A 313 6.23 -2.23 -33.39
C GLN A 313 4.95 -2.07 -32.57
N LEU A 314 5.05 -1.77 -31.28
CA LEU A 314 3.90 -1.56 -30.40
C LEU A 314 3.05 -0.38 -30.89
N SER A 315 3.67 0.77 -31.19
CA SER A 315 2.97 1.94 -31.70
C SER A 315 2.25 1.68 -33.03
N THR A 316 2.88 0.96 -33.96
CA THR A 316 2.27 0.65 -35.26
C THR A 316 1.13 -0.39 -35.14
N ALA A 317 1.20 -1.26 -34.12
CA ALA A 317 0.22 -2.32 -33.89
C ALA A 317 -0.98 -1.90 -33.05
N GLU A 318 -1.04 -0.65 -32.55
CA GLU A 318 -2.04 -0.20 -31.57
C GLU A 318 -3.48 -0.54 -31.95
N ASP A 319 -3.93 -0.10 -33.13
CA ASP A 319 -5.31 -0.32 -33.56
C ASP A 319 -5.65 -1.81 -33.64
N ALA A 320 -4.72 -2.64 -34.12
CA ALA A 320 -4.92 -4.08 -34.22
C ALA A 320 -4.99 -4.75 -32.85
N VAL A 321 -4.06 -4.42 -31.95
CA VAL A 321 -4.03 -4.97 -30.58
C VAL A 321 -5.28 -4.55 -29.81
N VAL A 322 -5.66 -3.28 -29.84
CA VAL A 322 -6.86 -2.79 -29.15
C VAL A 322 -8.12 -3.43 -29.71
N ALA A 323 -8.21 -3.62 -31.03
CA ALA A 323 -9.33 -4.33 -31.65
C ALA A 323 -9.41 -5.81 -31.21
N GLU A 324 -8.26 -6.51 -31.16
CA GLU A 324 -8.19 -7.91 -30.68
C GLU A 324 -8.60 -8.01 -29.20
N LEU A 325 -8.10 -7.12 -28.34
CA LEU A 325 -8.41 -7.12 -26.90
C LEU A 325 -9.87 -6.75 -26.61
N ASN A 326 -10.44 -5.80 -27.35
CA ASN A 326 -11.84 -5.41 -27.18
C ASN A 326 -12.80 -6.41 -27.83
N GLY A 327 -12.37 -7.11 -28.89
CA GLY A 327 -13.18 -8.05 -29.66
C GLY A 327 -13.65 -9.27 -28.87
N VAL A 328 -12.99 -9.60 -27.75
CA VAL A 328 -13.39 -10.73 -26.89
C VAL A 328 -14.42 -10.35 -25.82
N GLN A 329 -14.68 -9.06 -25.61
CA GLN A 329 -15.60 -8.57 -24.59
C GLN A 329 -17.06 -8.90 -24.92
N GLY A 330 -17.91 -8.96 -23.89
CA GLY A 330 -19.35 -9.21 -23.99
C GLY A 330 -19.75 -10.67 -24.16
N SER A 331 -18.78 -11.59 -24.22
CA SER A 331 -19.00 -13.03 -24.27
C SER A 331 -18.63 -13.67 -22.95
N ALA A 332 -19.35 -14.72 -22.54
CA ALA A 332 -18.95 -15.51 -21.39
C ALA A 332 -17.62 -16.24 -21.67
N VAL A 333 -16.78 -16.38 -20.63
CA VAL A 333 -15.50 -17.10 -20.71
C VAL A 333 -15.40 -18.11 -19.56
N ASP A 334 -14.97 -19.33 -19.90
CA ASP A 334 -14.73 -20.39 -18.93
C ASP A 334 -13.23 -20.57 -18.75
N VAL A 335 -12.74 -20.28 -17.54
CA VAL A 335 -11.34 -20.50 -17.15
C VAL A 335 -11.11 -21.85 -16.46
N GLY A 336 -12.11 -22.73 -16.38
CA GLY A 336 -11.96 -24.10 -15.88
C GLY A 336 -11.89 -24.25 -14.36
N GLY A 337 -12.22 -23.21 -13.59
CA GLY A 337 -12.23 -23.22 -12.13
C GLY A 337 -12.20 -21.82 -11.53
N TYR A 338 -12.48 -21.68 -10.23
CA TYR A 338 -12.50 -20.37 -9.54
C TYR A 338 -11.25 -20.16 -8.67
N PHE A 339 -11.08 -20.95 -7.61
CA PHE A 339 -9.89 -20.88 -6.75
C PHE A 339 -8.65 -21.51 -7.39
N GLN A 340 -8.85 -22.41 -8.35
CA GLN A 340 -7.81 -23.09 -9.10
C GLN A 340 -8.29 -23.24 -10.56
N PRO A 341 -8.20 -22.16 -11.36
CA PRO A 341 -8.55 -22.21 -12.78
C PRO A 341 -7.59 -23.13 -13.55
N ASP A 342 -8.03 -23.60 -14.71
CA ASP A 342 -7.17 -24.29 -15.68
C ASP A 342 -6.20 -23.27 -16.31
N GLU A 343 -4.91 -23.55 -16.21
CA GLU A 343 -3.84 -22.61 -16.60
C GLU A 343 -3.88 -22.26 -18.08
N ALA A 344 -4.16 -23.24 -18.94
CA ALA A 344 -4.23 -23.03 -20.39
C ALA A 344 -5.44 -22.17 -20.76
N LYS A 345 -6.61 -22.45 -20.18
CA LYS A 345 -7.82 -21.63 -20.38
C LYS A 345 -7.64 -20.20 -19.85
N ALA A 346 -7.10 -20.04 -18.65
CA ALA A 346 -6.85 -18.73 -18.06
C ALA A 346 -5.86 -17.91 -18.89
N THR A 347 -4.78 -18.54 -19.37
CA THR A 347 -3.79 -17.87 -20.23
C THR A 347 -4.40 -17.45 -21.56
N ALA A 348 -5.17 -18.31 -22.21
CA ALA A 348 -5.85 -17.98 -23.47
C ALA A 348 -6.86 -16.81 -23.28
N ALA A 349 -7.59 -16.79 -22.17
CA ALA A 349 -8.53 -15.72 -21.85
C ALA A 349 -7.85 -14.38 -21.52
N MET A 350 -6.68 -14.42 -20.85
CA MET A 350 -5.95 -13.22 -20.44
C MET A 350 -5.00 -12.67 -21.52
N ARG A 351 -4.57 -13.49 -22.48
CA ARG A 351 -3.68 -13.10 -23.58
C ARG A 351 -4.33 -13.32 -24.97
N PRO A 352 -5.50 -12.74 -25.27
CA PRO A 352 -6.23 -13.04 -26.51
C PRO A 352 -5.65 -12.35 -27.76
N SER A 353 -4.80 -11.33 -27.61
CA SER A 353 -4.18 -10.63 -28.74
C SER A 353 -2.94 -11.36 -29.23
N SER A 354 -3.06 -12.08 -30.34
CA SER A 354 -1.91 -12.73 -30.99
C SER A 354 -0.88 -11.73 -31.47
N THR A 355 -1.32 -10.55 -31.90
CA THR A 355 -0.41 -9.49 -32.37
C THR A 355 0.44 -8.97 -31.21
N PHE A 356 -0.16 -8.70 -30.06
CA PHE A 356 0.58 -8.26 -28.88
C PHE A 356 1.51 -9.35 -28.34
N ASN A 357 1.02 -10.59 -28.27
CA ASN A 357 1.83 -11.73 -27.82
C ASN A 357 3.09 -11.91 -28.67
N ALA A 358 2.97 -11.83 -30.00
CA ALA A 358 4.11 -11.99 -30.89
C ALA A 358 5.21 -10.92 -30.69
N ILE A 359 4.83 -9.69 -30.31
CA ILE A 359 5.80 -8.62 -30.00
C ILE A 359 6.49 -8.89 -28.66
N ILE A 360 5.72 -9.28 -27.63
CA ILE A 360 6.26 -9.54 -26.28
C ILE A 360 7.15 -10.78 -26.26
N ASP A 361 6.76 -11.86 -26.95
CA ASP A 361 7.51 -13.12 -26.97
C ASP A 361 8.85 -13.01 -27.75
N ALA A 362 9.08 -11.90 -28.47
CA ALA A 362 10.29 -11.63 -29.24
C ALA A 362 11.35 -10.80 -28.49
N ILE A 363 11.07 -10.35 -27.26
CA ILE A 363 11.97 -9.60 -26.38
C ILE A 363 12.88 -10.57 -25.63
#